data_AF-A0A0B6YQ86-F1
#
_entry.id   AF-A0A0B6YQ86-F1
#
_cell.length_a   1.000
_cell.length_b   1.000
_cell.length_c   1.000
_cell.angle_alpha   90.00
_cell.angle_beta   90.00
_cell.angle_gamma   90.00
#
_symmetry.space_group_name_H-M   'P 1'
#
loop_
_entity.id
_entity.type
_entity.pdbx_description
1 polymer ?
#
loop_
_entity_poly.entity_id
_entity_poly.type
_entity_poly.pdbx_seq_one_letter_code
_entity_poly.pdbx_strand_id
1 'polypeptide(L)'
;QGKIESQIFDSYPSTFELPSEYHIFVEEFKRNPGLIWIMKPAAKSQGRGIFLFRKLKEIMDWRKGEYQLPFDPNISKDLPETYVVQRYIENPYLIGSRKFDMRIYVLVVSYNPLKAWLYRGGFARFSNTRFSLDSIEDTYIHLTNVAVQKTSPDYDPEKGCKW
;
A
#
# COMPACT_ATOMS: atom_id res chain seq x y z
N GLN A 1 -13.69 14.90 -5.65
CA GLN A 1 -14.42 14.28 -6.78
C GLN A 1 -14.16 12.77 -6.87
N GLY A 2 -12.91 12.30 -7.01
CA GLY A 2 -12.64 10.86 -7.20
C GLY A 2 -13.11 9.88 -6.11
N LYS A 3 -13.19 10.29 -4.81
CA LYS A 3 -13.72 9.40 -3.75
C LYS A 3 -15.21 9.07 -3.94
N ILE A 4 -16.02 10.02 -4.41
CA ILE A 4 -17.47 9.83 -4.61
C ILE A 4 -17.70 8.88 -5.80
N GLU A 5 -16.96 9.07 -6.89
CA GLU A 5 -17.04 8.18 -8.07
C GLU A 5 -16.56 6.76 -7.74
N SER A 6 -15.60 6.61 -6.82
CA SER A 6 -15.09 5.29 -6.38
C SER A 6 -16.11 4.48 -5.56
N GLN A 7 -17.03 5.15 -4.85
CA GLN A 7 -18.11 4.49 -4.10
C GLN A 7 -19.15 3.83 -5.00
N ILE A 8 -19.21 4.21 -6.28
CA ILE A 8 -20.15 3.67 -7.26
C ILE A 8 -19.77 2.24 -7.68
N PHE A 9 -18.50 1.86 -7.56
CA PHE A 9 -17.98 0.60 -8.11
C PHE A 9 -17.58 -0.46 -7.07
N ASP A 10 -17.76 -0.20 -5.76
CA ASP A 10 -17.34 -1.06 -4.62
C ASP A 10 -15.95 -1.72 -4.80
N SER A 11 -15.09 -1.07 -5.59
CA SER A 11 -13.85 -1.65 -6.10
C SER A 11 -12.63 -1.12 -5.35
N TYR A 12 -12.84 -0.23 -4.39
CA TYR A 12 -11.77 0.47 -3.67
C TYR A 12 -11.97 0.37 -2.16
N PRO A 13 -10.96 -0.07 -1.39
CA PRO A 13 -11.04 -0.10 0.06
C PRO A 13 -11.13 1.31 0.66
N SER A 14 -11.83 1.43 1.79
CA SER A 14 -11.95 2.68 2.56
C SER A 14 -10.59 3.32 2.77
N THR A 15 -10.46 4.60 2.39
CA THR A 15 -9.18 5.31 2.32
C THR A 15 -9.28 6.71 2.91
N PHE A 16 -8.32 7.05 3.76
CA PHE A 16 -8.21 8.31 4.49
C PHE A 16 -6.80 8.89 4.33
N GLU A 17 -6.70 10.20 4.24
CA GLU A 17 -5.46 10.95 4.22
C GLU A 17 -5.20 11.52 5.62
N LEU A 18 -4.03 11.27 6.17
CA LEU A 18 -3.58 11.81 7.45
C LEU A 18 -2.53 12.89 7.23
N PRO A 19 -2.57 13.98 8.02
CA PRO A 19 -3.42 14.18 9.20
C PRO A 19 -4.83 14.73 8.93
N SER A 20 -5.15 15.14 7.70
CA SER A 20 -6.36 15.90 7.34
C SER A 20 -7.67 15.20 7.70
N GLU A 21 -7.76 13.88 7.55
CA GLU A 21 -8.96 13.07 7.80
C GLU A 21 -8.85 12.20 9.07
N TYR A 22 -7.95 12.55 10.01
CA TYR A 22 -7.69 11.74 11.21
C TYR A 22 -8.93 11.43 12.03
N HIS A 23 -9.78 12.42 12.30
CA HIS A 23 -10.98 12.21 13.10
C HIS A 23 -11.95 11.23 12.44
N ILE A 24 -12.16 11.36 11.13
CA ILE A 24 -13.02 10.48 10.34
C ILE A 24 -12.46 9.06 10.33
N PHE A 25 -11.14 8.93 10.15
CA PHE A 25 -10.47 7.64 10.23
C PHE A 25 -10.66 6.97 11.60
N VAL A 26 -10.48 7.71 12.70
CA VAL A 26 -10.63 7.16 14.06
C VAL A 26 -12.06 6.69 14.33
N GLU A 27 -13.07 7.39 13.83
CA GLU A 27 -14.47 6.96 13.92
C GLU A 27 -14.70 5.65 13.16
N GLU A 28 -14.20 5.54 11.92
CA GLU A 28 -14.31 4.32 11.11
C GLU A 28 -13.55 3.14 11.72
N PHE A 29 -12.36 3.40 12.26
CA PHE A 29 -11.56 2.41 12.98
C PHE A 29 -12.30 1.86 14.20
N LYS A 30 -12.97 2.74 14.97
CA LYS A 30 -13.77 2.34 16.14
C LYS A 30 -15.02 1.56 15.76
N ARG A 31 -15.65 1.87 14.62
CA ARG A 31 -16.82 1.13 14.10
C ARG A 31 -16.46 -0.29 13.67
N ASN A 32 -15.22 -0.51 13.23
CA ASN A 32 -14.78 -1.80 12.70
C ASN A 32 -13.54 -2.32 13.45
N PRO A 33 -13.69 -2.71 14.73
CA PRO A 33 -12.56 -3.19 15.53
C PRO A 33 -11.97 -4.47 14.94
N GLY A 34 -10.64 -4.58 14.97
CA GLY A 34 -9.91 -5.78 14.53
C GLY A 34 -9.58 -5.85 13.04
N LEU A 35 -10.13 -4.96 12.21
CA LEU A 35 -9.72 -4.83 10.81
C LEU A 35 -8.24 -4.46 10.70
N ILE A 36 -7.60 -4.98 9.65
CA ILE A 36 -6.23 -4.63 9.31
C ILE A 36 -6.24 -3.39 8.40
N TRP A 37 -5.33 -2.47 8.66
CA TRP A 37 -5.14 -1.26 7.89
C TRP A 37 -3.71 -1.19 7.37
N ILE A 38 -3.52 -0.55 6.23
CA ILE A 38 -2.20 -0.31 5.64
C ILE A 38 -1.95 1.20 5.56
N MET A 39 -0.79 1.62 6.06
CA MET A 39 -0.31 2.99 5.97
C MET A 39 0.74 3.12 4.89
N LYS A 40 0.60 4.14 4.04
CA LYS A 40 1.49 4.40 2.90
C LYS A 40 1.87 5.88 2.90
N PRO A 41 3.16 6.25 2.85
CA PRO A 41 3.54 7.65 2.72
C PRO A 41 3.13 8.16 1.33
N ALA A 42 2.53 9.35 1.28
CA ALA A 42 1.98 9.90 0.03
C ALA A 42 3.06 10.26 -1.00
N ALA A 43 4.25 10.64 -0.55
CA ALA A 43 5.35 11.12 -1.39
C ALA A 43 6.51 10.12 -1.57
N LYS A 44 6.37 8.88 -1.07
CA LYS A 44 7.41 7.85 -1.19
C LYS A 44 7.05 6.79 -2.23
N SER A 45 8.07 6.05 -2.66
CA SER A 45 7.93 4.98 -3.66
C SER A 45 8.64 3.71 -3.21
N GLN A 46 8.60 2.66 -4.05
CA GLN A 46 9.31 1.39 -3.85
C GLN A 46 8.88 0.57 -2.61
N GLY A 47 7.77 0.93 -1.95
CA GLY A 47 7.30 0.25 -0.75
C GLY A 47 7.92 0.77 0.55
N ARG A 48 8.76 1.81 0.49
CA ARG A 48 9.41 2.38 1.68
C ARG A 48 8.39 3.06 2.59
N GLY A 49 8.50 2.78 3.88
CA GLY A 49 7.61 3.35 4.91
C GLY A 49 6.19 2.81 4.90
N ILE A 50 5.91 1.76 4.12
CA ILE A 50 4.63 1.07 4.16
C ILE A 50 4.63 0.09 5.33
N PHE A 51 3.57 0.11 6.13
CA PHE A 51 3.38 -0.85 7.20
C PHE A 51 1.88 -1.15 7.39
N LEU A 52 1.60 -2.32 7.97
CA LEU A 52 0.26 -2.72 8.35
C LEU A 52 0.09 -2.55 9.86
N PHE A 53 -1.14 -2.30 10.30
CA PHE A 53 -1.47 -2.20 11.71
C PHE A 53 -2.90 -2.67 11.96
N ARG A 54 -3.14 -3.17 13.18
CA ARG A 54 -4.46 -3.59 13.68
C ARG A 54 -4.87 -2.79 14.92
N LYS A 55 -3.93 -2.08 15.56
CA LYS A 55 -4.19 -1.25 16.75
C LYS A 55 -3.69 0.17 16.53
N LEU A 56 -4.46 1.19 16.94
CA LEU A 56 -4.01 2.59 16.88
C LEU A 56 -2.69 2.86 17.61
N LYS A 57 -2.40 2.07 18.66
CA LYS A 57 -1.12 2.14 19.39
C LYS A 57 0.08 1.88 18.48
N GLU A 58 -0.05 0.98 17.50
CA GLU A 58 1.04 0.64 16.56
C GLU A 58 1.41 1.84 15.68
N ILE A 59 0.46 2.73 15.35
CA ILE A 59 0.76 4.01 14.67
C ILE A 59 1.61 4.91 15.56
N MET A 60 1.27 5.00 16.85
CA MET A 60 2.01 5.84 17.81
C MET A 60 3.42 5.29 18.05
N ASP A 61 3.55 3.98 18.19
CA ASP A 61 4.83 3.30 18.40
C ASP A 61 5.71 3.45 17.14
N TRP A 62 5.13 3.33 15.94
CA TRP A 62 5.81 3.60 14.68
C TRP A 62 6.31 5.05 14.58
N ARG A 63 5.51 6.03 15.02
CA ARG A 63 5.91 7.46 15.04
C ARG A 63 7.05 7.73 16.02
N LYS A 64 7.15 6.96 17.11
CA LYS A 64 8.17 7.10 18.16
C LYS A 64 9.46 6.32 17.88
N GLY A 65 9.40 5.26 17.08
CA GLY A 65 10.52 4.35 16.84
C GLY A 65 11.52 4.82 15.78
N GLU A 66 12.65 4.10 15.70
CA GLU A 66 13.78 4.26 14.78
C GLU A 66 13.45 3.99 13.29
N TYR A 67 12.18 3.80 12.93
CA TYR A 67 11.74 3.65 11.53
C TYR A 67 11.69 4.98 10.74
N GLN A 68 12.06 6.08 11.39
CA GLN A 68 12.57 7.24 10.66
C GLN A 68 13.86 6.81 9.97
N LEU A 69 13.79 6.63 8.64
CA LEU A 69 14.98 6.54 7.80
C LEU A 69 15.98 7.63 8.22
N PRO A 70 17.30 7.36 8.17
CA PRO A 70 18.31 8.31 8.57
C PRO A 70 18.03 9.65 7.91
N PHE A 71 17.98 10.66 8.78
CA PHE A 71 17.87 12.08 8.50
C PHE A 71 18.35 12.45 7.09
N ASP A 72 17.42 12.81 6.20
CA ASP A 72 17.81 13.56 5.01
C ASP A 72 17.97 15.01 5.47
N PRO A 73 19.21 15.55 5.52
CA PRO A 73 19.46 16.91 6.00
C PRO A 73 18.78 18.00 5.14
N ASN A 74 18.19 17.64 4.00
CA ASN A 74 17.46 18.54 3.12
C ASN A 74 15.94 18.57 3.36
N ILE A 75 15.39 17.71 4.23
CA ILE A 75 13.95 17.70 4.54
C ILE A 75 13.71 18.57 5.78
N SER A 76 13.02 19.69 5.60
CA SER A 76 12.60 20.57 6.70
C SER A 76 11.71 19.80 7.69
N LYS A 77 12.06 19.87 8.98
CA LYS A 77 11.30 19.26 10.10
C LYS A 77 9.87 19.80 10.26
N ASP A 78 9.52 20.87 9.54
CA ASP A 78 8.37 21.71 9.86
C ASP A 78 7.06 21.24 9.21
N LEU A 79 7.10 20.28 8.27
CA LEU A 79 5.89 19.75 7.63
C LEU A 79 5.63 18.30 8.04
N PRO A 80 4.46 18.00 8.65
CA PRO A 80 4.09 16.62 8.94
C PRO A 80 3.96 15.83 7.63
N GLU A 81 4.65 14.69 7.54
CA GLU A 81 4.58 13.81 6.37
C GLU A 81 3.15 13.28 6.20
N THR A 82 2.59 13.45 5.00
CA THR A 82 1.25 12.97 4.65
C THR A 82 1.25 11.47 4.44
N TYR A 83 0.30 10.77 5.09
CA TYR A 83 0.09 9.34 4.94
C TYR A 83 -1.31 9.05 4.40
N VAL A 84 -1.41 8.02 3.56
CA VAL A 84 -2.67 7.42 3.17
C VAL A 84 -2.88 6.17 4.03
N VAL A 85 -3.96 6.17 4.80
CA VAL A 85 -4.46 5.01 5.55
C VAL A 85 -5.56 4.35 4.74
N GLN A 86 -5.46 3.05 4.53
CA GLN A 86 -6.41 2.32 3.71
C GLN A 86 -6.76 0.99 4.37
N ARG A 87 -8.02 0.56 4.28
CA ARG A 87 -8.42 -0.77 4.74
C ARG A 87 -7.62 -1.81 3.95
N TYR A 88 -6.96 -2.71 4.66
CA TYR A 88 -6.18 -3.77 4.03
C TYR A 88 -7.11 -4.84 3.45
N ILE A 89 -6.75 -5.37 2.28
CA ILE A 89 -7.50 -6.46 1.65
C ILE A 89 -7.00 -7.77 2.25
N GLU A 90 -7.76 -8.29 3.21
CA GLU A 90 -7.40 -9.48 4.00
C GLU A 90 -7.61 -10.79 3.24
N ASN A 91 -8.52 -10.81 2.27
CA ASN A 91 -8.80 -11.96 1.40
C ASN A 91 -8.45 -11.64 -0.07
N PRO A 92 -7.17 -11.43 -0.41
CA PRO A 92 -6.77 -11.21 -1.79
C PRO A 92 -6.90 -12.50 -2.60
N TYR A 93 -7.11 -12.38 -3.91
CA TYR A 93 -6.97 -13.52 -4.80
C TYR A 93 -5.50 -13.96 -4.85
N LEU A 94 -5.27 -15.27 -4.69
CA LEU A 94 -3.93 -15.86 -4.60
C LEU A 94 -3.68 -16.80 -5.76
N ILE A 95 -2.45 -16.80 -6.27
CA ILE A 95 -1.98 -17.80 -7.24
C ILE A 95 -0.79 -18.51 -6.60
N GLY A 96 -0.83 -19.84 -6.50
CA GLY A 96 0.19 -20.61 -5.79
C GLY A 96 0.32 -20.22 -4.31
N SER A 97 -0.78 -19.80 -3.68
CA SER A 97 -0.81 -19.25 -2.31
C SER A 97 0.01 -17.97 -2.10
N ARG A 98 0.38 -17.26 -3.16
CA ARG A 98 1.14 -16.00 -3.09
C ARG A 98 0.26 -14.83 -3.50
N LYS A 99 0.47 -13.70 -2.84
CA LYS A 99 -0.21 -12.45 -3.16
C LYS A 99 0.41 -11.87 -4.43
N PHE A 100 -0.39 -11.23 -5.26
CA PHE A 100 0.12 -10.48 -6.41
C PHE A 100 -0.66 -9.20 -6.65
N ASP A 101 -0.07 -8.29 -7.41
CA ASP A 101 -0.76 -7.15 -8.01
C ASP A 101 -0.50 -7.10 -9.51
N MET A 102 -1.41 -6.51 -10.28
CA MET A 102 -1.24 -6.36 -11.72
C MET A 102 -0.78 -4.94 -12.07
N ARG A 103 0.28 -4.84 -12.88
CA ARG A 103 0.66 -3.61 -13.54
C ARG A 103 -0.02 -3.55 -14.91
N ILE A 104 -0.99 -2.65 -14.98
CA ILE A 104 -1.73 -2.32 -16.19
C ILE A 104 -1.26 -0.96 -16.71
N TYR A 105 -1.14 -0.82 -18.03
CA TYR A 105 -0.70 0.41 -18.67
C TYR A 105 -1.85 1.10 -19.40
N VAL A 106 -2.05 2.38 -19.11
CA VAL A 106 -3.05 3.23 -19.75
C VAL A 106 -2.36 4.44 -20.38
N LEU A 107 -2.59 4.68 -21.67
CA LEU A 107 -2.10 5.85 -22.40
C LEU A 107 -3.23 6.87 -22.55
N VAL A 108 -3.09 8.03 -21.92
CA VAL A 108 -4.03 9.15 -22.07
C VAL A 108 -3.47 10.11 -23.11
N VAL A 109 -4.18 10.29 -24.23
CA VAL A 109 -3.73 11.14 -25.36
C VAL A 109 -4.47 12.48 -25.41
N SER A 110 -5.61 12.60 -24.73
CA SER A 110 -6.38 13.83 -24.63
C SER A 110 -7.22 13.81 -23.37
N TYR A 111 -7.38 14.96 -22.71
CA TYR A 111 -8.27 15.13 -21.56
C TYR A 111 -9.60 15.79 -21.95
N ASN A 112 -9.64 16.50 -23.09
CA ASN A 112 -10.86 17.13 -23.59
C ASN A 112 -10.89 17.14 -25.14
N PRO A 113 -11.61 16.20 -25.79
CA PRO A 113 -12.35 15.10 -25.17
C PRO A 113 -11.39 14.08 -24.53
N LEU A 114 -11.83 13.38 -23.48
CA LEU A 114 -11.05 12.31 -22.86
C LEU A 114 -10.81 11.17 -23.87
N LYS A 115 -9.53 10.87 -24.14
CA LYS A 115 -9.10 9.74 -24.96
C LYS A 115 -8.03 8.95 -24.20
N ALA A 116 -8.38 7.74 -23.80
CA ALA A 116 -7.49 6.84 -23.08
C ALA A 116 -7.47 5.45 -23.74
N TRP A 117 -6.29 4.83 -23.79
CA TRP A 117 -6.07 3.51 -24.38
C TRP A 117 -5.50 2.56 -23.35
N LEU A 118 -6.11 1.40 -23.20
CA LEU A 118 -5.60 0.31 -22.37
C LEU A 118 -4.63 -0.54 -23.20
N TYR A 119 -3.38 -0.65 -22.77
CA TYR A 119 -2.44 -1.56 -23.41
C TYR A 119 -2.86 -3.01 -23.14
N ARG A 120 -2.78 -3.87 -24.16
CA ARG A 120 -3.18 -5.29 -24.04
C ARG A 120 -2.20 -6.11 -23.21
N GLY A 121 -0.94 -5.67 -23.13
CA GLY A 121 0.07 -6.28 -22.27
C GLY A 121 0.07 -5.68 -20.87
N GLY A 122 0.59 -6.45 -19.93
CA GLY A 122 0.84 -6.06 -18.54
C GLY A 122 1.70 -7.14 -17.89
N PHE A 123 1.92 -7.04 -16.59
CA PHE A 123 2.51 -8.13 -15.82
C PHE A 123 1.98 -8.11 -14.39
N ALA A 124 1.92 -9.29 -13.79
CA ALA A 124 1.68 -9.48 -12.38
C ALA A 124 3.00 -9.44 -11.60
N ARG A 125 2.98 -8.82 -10.42
CA ARG A 125 4.10 -8.84 -9.48
C ARG A 125 3.68 -9.63 -8.26
N PHE A 126 4.48 -10.62 -7.89
CA PHE A 126 4.17 -11.55 -6.83
C PHE A 126 4.93 -11.24 -5.54
N SER A 127 4.36 -11.61 -4.41
CA SER A 127 5.11 -11.83 -3.17
C SER A 127 5.96 -13.10 -3.31
N ASN A 128 7.14 -13.10 -2.70
CA ASN A 128 7.97 -14.30 -2.65
C ASN A 128 7.46 -15.29 -1.60
N THR A 129 6.85 -14.79 -0.52
CA THR A 129 6.34 -15.60 0.57
C THR A 129 4.86 -15.93 0.36
N ARG A 130 4.41 -17.08 0.87
CA ARG A 130 3.00 -17.46 0.90
C ARG A 130 2.21 -16.49 1.77
N PHE A 131 1.00 -16.16 1.34
CA PHE A 131 0.12 -15.24 2.05
C PHE A 131 -0.37 -15.86 3.38
N SER A 132 -0.19 -15.13 4.48
CA SER A 132 -0.80 -15.41 5.78
C SER A 132 -1.09 -14.08 6.50
N LEU A 133 -2.12 -14.05 7.35
CA LEU A 133 -2.44 -12.90 8.21
C LEU A 133 -1.89 -13.05 9.65
N ASP A 134 -1.17 -14.14 9.92
CA ASP A 134 -0.57 -14.40 11.24
C ASP A 134 0.60 -13.44 11.54
N SER A 135 1.27 -12.95 10.50
CA SER A 135 2.45 -12.08 10.59
C SER A 135 2.29 -10.84 9.70
N ILE A 136 1.45 -9.90 10.15
CA ILE A 136 1.10 -8.69 9.37
C ILE A 136 2.26 -7.71 9.19
N GLU A 137 3.25 -7.82 10.07
CA GLU A 137 4.51 -7.09 10.05
C GLU A 137 5.49 -7.59 8.99
N ASP A 138 5.32 -8.82 8.48
CA ASP A 138 6.17 -9.36 7.43
C ASP A 138 5.82 -8.75 6.07
N THR A 139 6.62 -7.75 5.69
CA THR A 139 6.47 -7.06 4.42
C THR A 139 6.67 -7.96 3.20
N TYR A 140 7.39 -9.09 3.31
CA TYR A 140 7.61 -10.02 2.20
C TYR A 140 6.35 -10.79 1.83
N ILE A 141 5.43 -10.99 2.79
CA ILE A 141 4.11 -11.59 2.58
C ILE A 141 3.16 -10.58 1.92
N HIS A 142 3.23 -9.32 2.36
CA HIS A 142 2.15 -8.37 2.13
C HIS A 142 2.41 -7.33 1.04
N LEU A 143 3.68 -7.06 0.69
CA LEU A 143 4.06 -6.09 -0.34
C LEU A 143 4.62 -6.80 -1.57
N THR A 144 4.10 -6.49 -2.76
CA THR A 144 4.56 -7.08 -4.04
C THR A 144 5.61 -6.23 -4.75
N ASN A 145 6.08 -5.15 -4.09
CA ASN A 145 7.09 -4.26 -4.63
C ASN A 145 8.41 -5.01 -4.81
N VAL A 146 8.92 -5.04 -6.03
CA VAL A 146 10.21 -5.70 -6.37
C VAL A 146 11.36 -5.20 -5.51
N ALA A 147 11.39 -3.92 -5.14
CA ALA A 147 12.42 -3.36 -4.27
C ALA A 147 12.40 -3.98 -2.86
N VAL A 148 11.22 -4.31 -2.34
CA VAL A 148 11.06 -5.05 -1.07
C VAL A 148 11.41 -6.52 -1.31
N GLN A 149 10.84 -7.14 -2.34
CA GLN A 149 11.03 -8.58 -2.59
C GLN A 149 12.50 -8.96 -2.83
N LYS A 150 13.30 -8.08 -3.44
CA LYS A 150 14.74 -8.28 -3.64
C LYS A 150 15.57 -8.35 -2.35
N THR A 151 15.06 -7.84 -1.23
CA THR A 151 15.74 -7.93 0.06
C THR A 151 15.35 -9.18 0.84
N SER A 152 14.40 -9.97 0.34
CA SER A 152 14.02 -11.26 0.93
C SER A 152 15.20 -12.23 0.92
N PRO A 153 15.46 -12.96 2.02
CA PRO A 153 16.51 -13.98 2.07
C PRO A 153 16.36 -15.05 0.97
N ASP A 154 15.12 -15.45 0.69
CA ASP A 154 14.81 -16.47 -0.31
C ASP A 154 14.59 -15.92 -1.72
N TYR A 155 15.09 -14.73 -2.03
CA TYR A 155 14.89 -14.12 -3.36
C TYR A 155 15.73 -14.85 -4.43
N ASP A 156 15.04 -15.39 -5.44
CA ASP A 156 15.66 -16.00 -6.61
C ASP A 156 15.74 -14.98 -7.77
N PRO A 157 16.94 -14.51 -8.15
CA PRO A 157 17.10 -13.53 -9.22
C PRO A 157 16.76 -14.07 -10.60
N GLU A 158 16.84 -15.39 -10.82
CA GLU A 158 16.55 -16.01 -12.12
C GLU A 158 15.04 -16.17 -12.33
N LYS A 159 14.30 -16.57 -11.29
CA LYS A 159 12.82 -16.64 -11.35
C LYS A 159 12.18 -15.26 -11.28
N GLY A 160 12.78 -14.34 -10.53
CA GLY A 160 12.20 -13.04 -10.24
C GLY A 160 10.79 -13.13 -9.62
N CYS A 161 10.10 -12.00 -9.58
CA CYS A 161 8.72 -11.92 -9.09
C CYS A 161 7.80 -11.17 -10.07
N LYS A 162 8.12 -11.18 -11.37
CA LYS A 162 7.36 -10.53 -12.44
C LYS A 162 6.98 -11.56 -13.49
N TRP A 163 5.70 -11.65 -13.82
CA TRP A 163 5.14 -12.60 -14.78
C TRP A 163 4.15 -11.91 -15.69
#